data_AF-A0A3C2ECC2-F1
#
_entry.id   AF-A0A3C2ECC2-F1
#
_cell.length_a   1.000
_cell.length_b   1.000
_cell.length_c   1.000
_cell.angle_alpha   90.00
_cell.angle_beta   90.00
_cell.angle_gamma   90.00
#
_symmetry.space_group_name_H-M   'P 1'
#
loop_
_entity.id
_entity.type
_entity.pdbx_description
1 polymer ?
#
loop_
_entity_poly.entity_id
_entity_poly.type
_entity_poly.pdbx_seq_one_letter_code
_entity_poly.pdbx_strand_id
1 'polypeptide(L)' 'ELELVSLPKGTFYKWMHSRGKLGGQNKVPRLSNSRQFVDEILSFYNQEHGK' A
#
# COMPACT_ATOMS: atom_id res chain seq x y z
N GLU A 1 8.56 -6.22 -17.18
CA GLU A 1 9.47 -7.08 -16.41
C GLU A 1 8.87 -7.31 -15.03
N LEU A 2 9.15 -8.45 -14.39
CA LEU A 2 8.64 -8.71 -13.04
C LEU A 2 9.52 -7.97 -12.03
N GLU A 3 8.90 -7.18 -11.16
CA GLU A 3 9.59 -6.41 -10.12
C GLU A 3 9.08 -6.84 -8.74
N LEU A 4 10.01 -7.01 -7.80
CA LEU A 4 9.70 -7.33 -6.41
C LEU A 4 10.20 -6.20 -5.51
N VAL A 5 9.27 -5.57 -4.78
CA VAL A 5 9.56 -4.47 -3.86
C VAL A 5 9.28 -4.92 -2.44
N SER A 6 10.30 -4.89 -1.59
CA SER A 6 10.14 -5.15 -0.15
C SER A 6 9.72 -3.87 0.57
N LEU A 7 8.79 -3.99 1.51
CA LEU A 7 8.26 -2.87 2.29
C LEU A 7 8.48 -3.10 3.79
N PRO A 8 8.67 -2.03 4.58
CA PRO A 8 8.75 -2.13 6.03
C PRO A 8 7.53 -2.82 6.65
N LYS A 9 7.73 -3.46 7.80
CA LYS A 9 6.62 -4.05 8.56
C LYS A 9 5.59 -2.97 8.90
N GLY A 10 4.32 -3.27 8.64
CA GLY A 10 3.20 -2.37 8.95
C GLY A 10 2.83 -1.39 7.84
N THR A 11 3.52 -1.36 6.69
CA THR A 11 3.18 -0.45 5.57
C THR A 11 1.72 -0.55 5.15
N PHE A 12 1.18 -1.75 4.97
CA PHE A 12 -0.23 -1.93 4.60
C PHE A 12 -1.21 -1.42 5.67
N TYR A 13 -0.87 -1.60 6.95
CA TYR A 13 -1.69 -1.11 8.06
C TYR A 13 -1.74 0.43 8.04
N LYS A 14 -0.58 1.07 7.93
CA LYS A 14 -0.47 2.54 7.87
C LYS A 14 -1.14 3.12 6.63
N TRP A 15 -0.98 2.49 5.47
CA TRP A 15 -1.63 2.88 4.22
C TRP A 15 -3.16 2.77 4.33
N MET A 16 -3.69 1.70 4.93
CA MET A 16 -5.13 1.58 5.18
C MET A 16 -5.63 2.64 6.17
N HIS A 17 -4.83 2.94 7.20
CA HIS A 17 -5.13 3.99 8.19
C HIS A 17 -5.16 5.38 7.55
N SER A 18 -4.17 5.75 6.72
CA SER A 18 -4.12 7.06 6.06
C SER A 18 -5.30 7.32 5.13
N ARG A 19 -5.88 6.25 4.56
CA ARG A 19 -7.09 6.32 3.73
C ARG A 19 -8.41 6.34 4.52
N GLY A 20 -8.36 6.26 5.85
CA GLY A 20 -9.55 6.07 6.68
C GLY A 20 -10.26 4.73 6.43
N LYS A 21 -9.54 3.73 5.92
CA LYS A 21 -10.05 2.40 5.54
C LYS A 21 -9.51 1.30 6.45
N LEU A 22 -8.95 1.63 7.60
CA LEU A 22 -8.48 0.64 8.54
C LEU A 22 -9.66 -0.03 9.27
N GLY A 23 -9.80 -1.34 9.11
CA GLY A 23 -10.81 -2.16 9.79
C GLY A 23 -12.18 -2.20 9.09
N GLY A 24 -13.17 -2.74 9.81
CA GLY A 24 -14.50 -3.01 9.27
C GLY A 24 -14.47 -4.03 8.13
N GLN A 25 -15.21 -3.75 7.06
CA GLN A 25 -15.24 -4.59 5.85
C GLN A 25 -14.13 -4.25 4.83
N ASN A 26 -13.25 -3.28 5.12
CA ASN A 26 -12.16 -2.91 4.22
C ASN A 26 -10.98 -3.88 4.40
N LYS A 27 -10.58 -4.54 3.32
CA LYS A 27 -9.46 -5.49 3.30
C LYS A 27 -8.40 -5.02 2.31
N VAL A 28 -7.15 -5.36 2.60
CA VAL A 28 -6.04 -5.14 1.67
C VAL A 28 -6.22 -6.07 0.46
N PRO A 29 -6.29 -5.56 -0.77
CA PRO A 29 -6.34 -6.38 -1.98
C PRO A 29 -5.03 -7.16 -2.16
N ARG A 30 -5.11 -8.45 -2.48
CA ARG A 30 -3.94 -9.33 -2.66
C ARG A 30 -3.46 -9.41 -4.11
N LEU A 31 -4.40 -9.28 -5.06
CA LEU A 31 -4.17 -9.31 -6.49
C LEU A 31 -5.13 -8.33 -7.16
N SER A 32 -4.64 -7.62 -8.18
CA SER A 32 -5.43 -6.68 -8.97
C SER A 32 -4.91 -6.69 -10.39
N ASN A 33 -5.80 -6.54 -11.37
CA ASN A 33 -5.44 -6.38 -12.78
C ASN A 33 -4.97 -4.96 -13.10
N SER A 34 -5.21 -4.01 -12.19
CA SER A 34 -4.73 -2.63 -12.30
C SER A 34 -3.66 -2.33 -11.25
N ARG A 35 -2.77 -1.39 -11.58
CA ARG A 35 -1.70 -0.95 -10.69
C ARG A 35 -2.10 0.03 -9.60
N GLN A 36 -3.36 0.49 -9.60
CA GLN A 36 -3.85 1.54 -8.70
C GLN A 36 -3.40 1.34 -7.24
N PHE A 37 -3.65 0.17 -6.65
CA PHE A 37 -3.27 -0.08 -5.25
C PHE A 37 -1.76 -0.11 -5.03
N VAL A 38 -1.00 -0.68 -5.97
CA VAL A 38 0.45 -0.76 -5.88
C VAL A 38 1.04 0.66 -5.95
N ASP A 39 0.59 1.47 -6.90
CA ASP A 39 1.08 2.83 -7.08
C ASP A 39 0.71 3.73 -5.90
N GLU A 40 -0.51 3.57 -5.33
CA GLU A 40 -0.91 4.24 -4.09
C GLU A 40 0.00 3.83 -2.89
N ILE A 41 0.28 2.54 -2.74
CA ILE A 41 1.14 2.02 -1.64
C ILE A 41 2.58 2.52 -1.80
N LEU A 42 3.12 2.50 -3.01
CA LEU A 42 4.48 2.98 -3.29
C LEU A 42 4.60 4.49 -3.09
N SER A 43 3.61 5.27 -3.54
CA SER A 43 3.56 6.71 -3.28
C SER A 43 3.52 7.00 -1.78
N PHE A 44 2.66 6.31 -1.03
CA PHE A 44 2.59 6.44 0.43
C PHE A 44 3.93 6.08 1.10
N TYR A 45 4.56 5.00 0.65
CA TYR A 45 5.86 4.57 1.15
C TYR A 45 6.96 5.61 0.90
N ASN A 46 7.04 6.17 -0.31
CA ASN A 46 8.03 7.19 -0.67
C ASN A 46 7.85 8.47 0.14
N GLN A 47 6.60 8.92 0.31
CA GLN A 47 6.25 10.07 1.15
C GLN A 47 6.68 9.87 2.62
N GLU A 48 6.51 8.68 3.21
CA GLU A 48 6.96 8.41 4.58
C GLU A 48 8.49 8.45 4.74
N HIS A 49 9.26 8.22 3.67
CA HIS A 49 10.72 8.06 3.73
C HIS A 49 11.49 9.18 3.01
N GLY A 50 10.81 10.27 2.64
CA GLY A 50 11.43 11.44 2.01
C GLY A 50 12.06 11.14 0.64
N LYS A 51 11.47 10.19 -0.11
CA LYS A 51 11.86 9.86 -1.48
C LYS A 51 10.89 10.47 -2.49
#